data_AF-A0A6L8G2A4-F1
#
_entry.id   AF-A0A6L8G2A4-F1
#
_cell.length_a   1.000
_cell.length_b   1.000
_cell.length_c   1.000
_cell.angle_alpha   90.00
_cell.angle_beta   90.00
_cell.angle_gamma   90.00
#
_symmetry.space_group_name_H-M   'P 1'
#
loop_
_entity.id
_entity.type
_entity.pdbx_description
1 polymer ?
#
loop_
_entity_poly.entity_id
_entity_poly.type
_entity_poly.pdbx_seq_one_letter_code
_entity_poly.pdbx_strand_id
1 'polypeptide(L)'
;MPNSNSLDGSKPPRITWRALILGGLTIVAVFYYLILEVGQASGSGSYVRSQFPMVAFMPFVLWLFLNAACGQLWPRLALNRGELLTIFTMLWVVGVLPQWGWSDYWIAIIGAPFYLATPENQWSDLLFPYLPWRVFPDSSPQVLDTFWMGLPQGAG
;
A
#
# COMPACT_ATOMS: atom_id res chain seq x y z
N MET A 1 -1.37 -4.31 -47.59
CA MET A 1 -1.92 -4.14 -46.22
C MET A 1 -1.42 -5.31 -45.38
N PRO A 2 -0.76 -5.10 -44.23
CA PRO A 2 -0.25 -6.20 -43.41
C PRO A 2 -1.39 -6.87 -42.62
N ASN A 3 -1.40 -8.20 -42.60
CA ASN A 3 -2.39 -9.06 -41.97
C ASN A 3 -2.43 -8.89 -40.44
N SER A 4 -3.62 -8.63 -39.88
CA SER A 4 -3.91 -8.58 -38.44
C SER A 4 -4.03 -9.98 -37.82
N ASN A 5 -3.00 -10.82 -38.02
CA ASN A 5 -2.96 -12.16 -37.44
C ASN A 5 -2.84 -12.09 -35.91
N SER A 6 -3.79 -12.76 -35.26
CA SER A 6 -3.69 -13.40 -33.94
C SER A 6 -3.28 -12.52 -32.76
N LEU A 7 -4.23 -11.74 -32.23
CA LEU A 7 -4.23 -11.45 -30.80
C LEU A 7 -4.72 -12.71 -30.08
N ASP A 8 -3.74 -13.61 -29.87
CA ASP A 8 -3.64 -14.61 -28.82
C ASP A 8 -4.95 -15.00 -28.10
N GLY A 9 -5.41 -16.23 -28.35
CA GLY A 9 -6.51 -16.87 -27.62
C GLY A 9 -6.14 -17.26 -26.19
N SER A 10 -5.41 -16.40 -25.47
CA SER A 10 -5.11 -16.60 -24.05
C SER A 10 -6.39 -16.43 -23.25
N LYS A 11 -6.87 -17.53 -22.68
CA LYS A 11 -8.01 -17.54 -21.76
C LYS A 11 -7.78 -16.45 -20.69
N PRO A 12 -8.80 -15.63 -20.36
CA PRO A 12 -8.64 -14.58 -19.37
C PRO A 12 -8.16 -15.18 -18.05
N PRO A 13 -7.23 -14.51 -17.34
CA PRO A 13 -6.74 -14.99 -16.06
C PRO A 13 -7.93 -15.18 -15.12
N ARG A 14 -8.14 -16.42 -14.68
CA ARG A 14 -9.23 -16.75 -13.76
C ARG A 14 -8.80 -16.39 -12.34
N ILE A 15 -9.47 -15.41 -11.77
CA ILE A 15 -9.37 -15.10 -10.35
C ILE A 15 -10.14 -16.19 -9.60
N THR A 16 -9.47 -16.92 -8.72
CA THR A 16 -10.10 -17.95 -7.89
C THR A 16 -10.11 -17.51 -6.43
N TRP A 17 -11.07 -18.01 -5.68
CA TRP A 17 -11.16 -17.76 -4.25
C TRP A 17 -9.94 -18.31 -3.48
N ARG A 18 -9.34 -19.38 -3.99
CA ARG A 18 -8.10 -19.96 -3.45
C ARG A 18 -6.94 -18.97 -3.52
N ALA A 19 -6.74 -18.32 -4.67
CA ALA A 19 -5.69 -17.32 -4.84
C ALA A 19 -5.86 -16.14 -3.88
N LEU A 20 -7.11 -15.71 -3.66
CA LEU A 20 -7.41 -14.60 -2.76
C LEU A 20 -7.14 -14.95 -1.30
N ILE A 21 -7.52 -16.15 -0.84
CA ILE A 21 -7.23 -16.63 0.52
C ILE A 21 -5.72 -16.77 0.72
N LEU A 22 -5.02 -17.41 -0.23
CA LEU A 22 -3.58 -17.61 -0.15
C LEU A 22 -2.81 -16.29 -0.17
N GLY A 23 -3.18 -15.38 -1.08
CA GLY A 23 -2.62 -14.02 -1.13
C GLY A 23 -2.89 -13.24 0.15
N GLY A 24 -4.12 -13.28 0.67
CA GLY A 24 -4.49 -12.63 1.93
C GLY A 24 -3.72 -13.18 3.13
N LEU A 25 -3.59 -14.49 3.27
CA LEU A 25 -2.79 -15.12 4.33
C LEU A 25 -1.32 -14.73 4.22
N THR A 26 -0.78 -14.69 3.01
CA THR A 26 0.61 -14.27 2.76
C THR A 26 0.82 -12.81 3.18
N ILE A 27 -0.13 -11.92 2.86
CA ILE A 27 -0.12 -10.52 3.27
C ILE A 27 -0.10 -10.40 4.79
N VAL A 28 -1.00 -11.09 5.50
CA VAL A 28 -1.08 -11.04 6.97
C VAL A 28 0.23 -11.53 7.60
N ALA A 29 0.79 -12.63 7.09
CA ALA A 29 2.06 -13.17 7.58
C ALA A 29 3.23 -12.19 7.39
N VAL A 30 3.31 -11.56 6.22
CA VAL A 30 4.35 -10.57 5.89
C VAL A 30 4.22 -9.33 6.78
N PHE A 31 3.01 -8.81 6.98
CA PHE A 31 2.79 -7.68 7.88
C PHE A 31 3.12 -8.01 9.33
N TYR A 32 2.69 -9.18 9.82
CA TYR A 32 3.01 -9.62 11.16
C TYR A 32 4.52 -9.65 11.38
N TYR A 33 5.26 -10.26 10.45
CA TYR A 33 6.72 -10.32 10.50
C TYR A 33 7.38 -8.93 10.43
N LEU A 34 6.95 -8.09 9.49
CA LEU A 34 7.55 -6.76 9.30
C LEU A 34 7.31 -5.83 10.50
N ILE A 35 6.12 -5.84 11.07
CA ILE A 35 5.73 -4.94 12.16
C ILE A 35 6.31 -5.41 13.49
N LEU A 36 6.15 -6.69 13.83
CA LEU A 36 6.48 -7.18 15.16
C LEU A 36 7.94 -7.62 15.29
N GLU A 37 8.49 -8.30 14.29
CA GLU A 37 9.86 -8.81 14.37
C GLU A 37 10.85 -7.72 13.92
N VAL A 38 10.68 -7.18 12.72
CA VAL A 38 11.69 -6.26 12.17
C VAL A 38 11.52 -4.84 12.72
N GLY A 39 10.28 -4.35 12.79
CA GLY A 39 9.96 -2.99 13.25
C GLY A 39 10.25 -2.74 14.73
N GLN A 40 9.88 -3.68 15.61
CA GLN A 40 10.04 -3.53 17.06
C GLN A 40 11.39 -4.07 17.57
N ALA A 41 11.87 -5.21 17.07
CA ALA A 41 13.06 -5.85 17.65
C ALA A 41 14.38 -5.22 17.18
N SER A 42 14.42 -4.60 15.99
CA SER A 42 15.70 -4.16 15.41
C SER A 42 16.11 -2.75 15.81
N GLY A 43 15.25 -1.94 16.44
CA GLY A 43 15.47 -0.49 16.63
C GLY A 43 15.74 0.29 15.33
N SER A 44 15.66 -0.40 14.20
CA SER A 44 16.15 -0.03 12.87
C SER A 44 14.97 0.33 11.98
N GLY A 45 14.00 1.05 12.54
CA GLY A 45 12.75 1.38 11.87
C GLY A 45 12.95 2.07 10.52
N SER A 46 14.13 2.64 10.23
CA SER A 46 14.46 3.33 8.99
C SER A 46 14.85 2.41 7.82
N TYR A 47 15.56 1.30 8.05
CA TYR A 47 16.07 0.44 6.96
C TYR A 47 14.99 -0.38 6.27
N VAL A 48 13.96 -0.79 7.02
CA VAL A 48 12.82 -1.55 6.49
C VAL A 48 11.96 -0.70 5.54
N ARG A 49 11.88 0.62 5.78
CA ARG A 49 10.96 1.55 5.10
C ARG A 49 11.17 1.66 3.60
N SER A 50 12.41 1.61 3.13
CA SER A 50 12.70 1.74 1.69
C SER A 50 12.66 0.40 0.95
N GLN A 51 12.58 -0.72 1.67
CA GLN A 51 12.66 -2.07 1.09
C GLN A 51 11.34 -2.85 1.15
N PHE A 52 10.24 -2.25 1.59
CA PHE A 52 8.91 -2.90 1.63
C PHE A 52 8.50 -3.56 0.30
N PRO A 53 8.69 -2.94 -0.89
CA PRO A 53 8.41 -3.60 -2.16
C PRO A 53 9.27 -4.85 -2.39
N MET A 54 10.54 -4.84 -1.95
CA MET A 54 11.47 -5.97 -2.09
C MET A 54 11.10 -7.10 -1.11
N VAL A 55 10.68 -6.77 0.11
CA VAL A 55 10.18 -7.76 1.07
C VAL A 55 8.86 -8.36 0.62
N ALA A 56 7.97 -7.58 0.00
CA ALA A 56 6.73 -8.10 -0.58
C ALA A 56 6.97 -9.00 -1.81
N PHE A 57 8.11 -8.83 -2.50
CA PHE A 57 8.50 -9.67 -3.64
C PHE A 57 9.04 -11.04 -3.22
N MET A 58 9.75 -11.14 -2.09
CA MET A 58 10.26 -12.41 -1.54
C MET A 58 9.22 -13.54 -1.42
N PRO A 59 8.05 -13.34 -0.78
CA PRO A 59 7.03 -14.38 -0.66
C PRO A 59 6.41 -14.75 -2.01
N PHE A 60 6.38 -13.82 -2.98
CA PHE A 60 5.95 -14.16 -4.34
C PHE A 60 6.95 -15.11 -5.03
N VAL A 61 8.25 -14.85 -4.88
CA VAL A 61 9.29 -15.77 -5.38
C VAL A 61 9.17 -17.14 -4.72
N LEU A 62 8.91 -17.19 -3.41
CA LEU A 62 8.63 -18.44 -2.70
C LEU A 62 7.41 -19.16 -3.27
N TRP A 63 6.33 -18.45 -3.59
CA TRP A 63 5.17 -19.01 -4.27
C TRP A 63 5.48 -19.59 -5.65
N LEU A 64 6.41 -18.99 -6.42
CA LEU A 64 6.85 -19.56 -7.71
C LEU A 64 7.56 -20.91 -7.52
N PHE A 65 8.48 -21.00 -6.55
CA PHE A 65 9.18 -22.24 -6.24
C PHE A 65 8.24 -23.31 -5.68
N LEU A 66 7.37 -22.94 -4.74
CA LEU A 66 6.34 -23.84 -4.22
C LEU A 66 5.43 -24.34 -5.33
N ASN A 67 5.01 -23.47 -6.24
CA ASN A 67 4.17 -23.89 -7.36
C ASN A 67 4.89 -24.84 -8.32
N ALA A 68 6.17 -24.59 -8.62
CA ALA A 68 6.98 -25.47 -9.45
C ALA A 68 7.15 -26.86 -8.81
N ALA A 69 7.45 -26.91 -7.51
CA ALA A 69 7.57 -28.15 -6.74
C ALA A 69 6.23 -28.90 -6.65
N CYS A 70 5.13 -28.19 -6.37
CA CYS A 70 3.78 -28.77 -6.35
C CYS A 70 3.34 -29.26 -7.74
N GLY A 71 3.74 -28.59 -8.83
CA GLY A 71 3.47 -29.07 -10.18
C GLY A 71 4.10 -30.43 -10.48
N GLN A 72 5.24 -30.73 -9.86
CA GLN A 72 5.95 -31.99 -10.02
C GLN A 72 5.42 -33.11 -9.11
N LEU A 73 4.98 -32.76 -7.89
CA LEU A 73 4.50 -33.74 -6.89
C LEU A 73 2.98 -33.97 -6.96
N TRP A 74 2.20 -32.90 -7.08
CA TRP A 74 0.73 -32.91 -7.08
C TRP A 74 0.14 -31.89 -8.07
N PRO A 75 0.07 -32.23 -9.36
CA PRO A 75 -0.40 -31.31 -10.40
C PRO A 75 -1.84 -30.81 -10.21
N ARG A 76 -2.65 -31.46 -9.35
CA ARG A 76 -3.99 -31.01 -8.96
C ARG A 76 -4.01 -29.83 -7.99
N LEU A 77 -2.92 -29.61 -7.25
CA LEU A 77 -2.75 -28.52 -6.28
C LEU A 77 -1.94 -27.35 -6.87
N ALA A 78 -1.38 -27.51 -8.08
CA ALA A 78 -0.62 -26.46 -8.75
C ALA A 78 -1.52 -25.26 -9.06
N LEU A 79 -1.04 -24.08 -8.69
CA LEU A 79 -1.64 -22.80 -8.99
C LEU A 79 -1.54 -22.50 -10.49
N ASN A 80 -2.63 -21.99 -11.02
CA ASN A 80 -2.72 -21.55 -12.40
C ASN A 80 -2.04 -20.18 -12.58
N ARG A 81 -1.69 -19.84 -13.83
CA ARG A 81 -1.04 -18.56 -14.17
C ARG A 81 -1.82 -17.34 -13.67
N GLY A 82 -3.16 -17.39 -13.75
CA GLY A 82 -4.04 -16.32 -13.25
C GLY A 82 -4.01 -16.18 -11.72
N GLU A 83 -3.85 -17.27 -10.99
CA GLU A 83 -3.80 -17.28 -9.53
C GLU A 83 -2.49 -16.68 -9.03
N LEU A 84 -1.37 -17.05 -9.65
CA LEU A 84 -0.06 -16.44 -9.37
C LEU A 84 -0.04 -14.94 -9.67
N LEU A 85 -0.60 -14.51 -10.81
CA LEU A 85 -0.71 -13.08 -11.13
C LEU A 85 -1.59 -12.33 -10.13
N THR A 86 -2.66 -12.97 -9.64
CA THR A 86 -3.52 -12.39 -8.61
C THR A 86 -2.74 -12.19 -7.32
N ILE A 87 -2.04 -13.22 -6.84
CA ILE A 87 -1.21 -13.15 -5.63
C ILE A 87 -0.11 -12.10 -5.79
N PHE A 88 0.55 -12.06 -6.95
CA PHE A 88 1.57 -11.04 -7.26
C PHE A 88 1.00 -9.63 -7.15
N THR A 89 -0.15 -9.38 -7.78
CA THR A 89 -0.79 -8.05 -7.77
C THR A 89 -1.18 -7.66 -6.35
N MET A 90 -1.75 -8.58 -5.58
CA MET A 90 -2.11 -8.35 -4.17
C MET A 90 -0.89 -7.99 -3.32
N LEU A 91 0.20 -8.75 -3.45
CA LEU A 91 1.45 -8.49 -2.75
C LEU A 91 2.10 -7.19 -3.19
N TRP A 92 2.03 -6.84 -4.47
CA TRP A 92 2.60 -5.61 -5.00
C TRP A 92 1.88 -4.36 -4.48
N VAL A 93 0.55 -4.37 -4.52
CA VAL A 93 -0.28 -3.27 -3.98
C VAL A 93 0.03 -3.07 -2.49
N VAL A 94 0.16 -4.17 -1.75
CA VAL A 94 0.54 -4.16 -0.33
C VAL A 94 2.01 -3.80 -0.09
N GLY A 95 2.92 -4.10 -1.01
CA GLY A 95 4.33 -3.71 -0.87
C GLY A 95 4.54 -2.21 -1.06
N VAL A 96 3.63 -1.54 -1.78
CA VAL A 96 3.78 -0.15 -2.22
C VAL A 96 2.89 0.83 -1.44
N LEU A 97 1.59 0.54 -1.30
CA LEU A 97 0.63 1.49 -0.72
C LEU A 97 0.80 1.76 0.79
N PRO A 98 0.99 0.74 1.64
CA PRO A 98 1.04 0.92 3.08
C PRO A 98 2.44 1.28 3.58
N GLN A 99 3.33 1.77 2.70
CA GLN A 99 4.57 2.37 3.16
C GLN A 99 4.18 3.42 4.22
N TRP A 100 4.60 3.18 5.47
CA TRP A 100 4.06 3.77 6.71
C TRP A 100 3.83 5.29 6.71
N GLY A 101 4.37 6.01 5.73
CA GLY A 101 4.14 7.43 5.56
C GLY A 101 3.03 7.79 4.57
N TRP A 102 2.51 6.95 3.66
CA TRP A 102 1.54 7.44 2.67
C TRP A 102 0.32 8.05 3.36
N SER A 103 -0.37 7.31 4.23
CA SER A 103 -1.51 7.85 4.98
C SER A 103 -1.13 9.07 5.83
N ASP A 104 -0.03 9.00 6.57
CA ASP A 104 0.40 10.08 7.48
C ASP A 104 0.83 11.35 6.71
N TYR A 105 1.60 11.20 5.63
CA TYR A 105 1.99 12.28 4.74
C TYR A 105 0.79 12.85 4.01
N TRP A 106 -0.15 12.02 3.55
CA TRP A 106 -1.36 12.52 2.90
C TRP A 106 -2.17 13.39 3.84
N ILE A 107 -2.37 12.96 5.10
CA ILE A 107 -3.10 13.77 6.10
C ILE A 107 -2.32 15.08 6.38
N ALA A 108 -1.00 15.01 6.54
CA ALA A 108 -0.18 16.20 6.75
C ALA A 108 -0.20 17.17 5.55
N ILE A 109 -0.14 16.66 4.31
CA ILE A 109 -0.19 17.46 3.06
C ILE A 109 -1.54 18.17 2.93
N ILE A 110 -2.62 17.48 3.31
CA ILE A 110 -3.97 18.04 3.23
C ILE A 110 -4.15 19.14 4.29
N GLY A 111 -3.62 18.97 5.51
CA GLY A 111 -3.72 19.95 6.59
C GLY A 111 -2.70 21.10 6.55
N ALA A 112 -1.54 20.91 5.89
CA ALA A 112 -0.44 21.87 5.90
C ALA A 112 -0.78 23.25 5.31
N PRO A 113 -1.52 23.38 4.18
CA PRO A 113 -1.89 24.69 3.64
C PRO A 113 -2.68 25.54 4.62
N PHE A 114 -3.52 24.92 5.47
CA PHE A 114 -4.35 25.64 6.44
C PHE A 114 -3.56 26.03 7.69
N TYR A 115 -2.68 25.15 8.18
CA TYR A 115 -1.89 25.41 9.37
C TYR A 115 -0.70 26.35 9.12
N LEU A 116 -0.07 26.25 7.95
CA LEU A 116 1.11 27.05 7.58
C LEU A 116 0.75 28.32 6.79
N ALA A 117 -0.53 28.66 6.65
CA ALA A 117 -0.95 29.91 6.03
C ALA A 117 -0.49 31.09 6.89
N THR A 118 0.28 32.01 6.29
CA THR A 118 0.72 33.24 6.94
C THR A 118 0.36 34.46 6.09
N PRO A 119 0.27 35.66 6.67
CA PRO A 119 0.01 36.88 5.91
C PRO A 119 1.04 37.13 4.79
N GLU A 120 2.27 36.64 4.95
CA GLU A 120 3.36 36.79 3.98
C GLU A 120 3.22 35.87 2.77
N ASN A 121 2.66 34.66 2.95
CA ASN A 121 2.50 33.69 1.86
C ASN A 121 1.17 33.83 1.11
N GLN A 122 0.20 34.53 1.70
CA GLN A 122 -1.11 34.84 1.10
C GLN A 122 -1.86 33.60 0.58
N TRP A 123 -1.63 32.43 1.19
CA TRP A 123 -2.25 31.19 0.72
C TRP A 123 -3.78 31.21 0.85
N SER A 124 -4.32 31.97 1.81
CA SER A 124 -5.77 32.19 1.93
C SER A 124 -6.38 32.78 0.66
N ASP A 125 -5.67 33.68 -0.01
CA ASP A 125 -6.21 34.47 -1.11
C ASP A 125 -5.83 33.88 -2.47
N LEU A 126 -4.64 33.28 -2.56
CA LEU A 126 -4.07 32.77 -3.81
C LEU A 126 -4.28 31.27 -4.02
N LEU A 127 -4.33 30.47 -2.95
CA LEU A 127 -4.37 29.01 -3.04
C LEU A 127 -5.75 28.44 -2.70
N PHE A 128 -6.35 28.87 -1.60
CA PHE A 128 -7.60 28.28 -1.10
C PHE A 128 -8.78 28.35 -2.08
N PRO A 129 -8.94 29.40 -2.92
CA PRO A 129 -10.02 29.44 -3.92
C PRO A 129 -9.95 28.31 -4.97
N TYR A 130 -8.77 27.74 -5.22
CA TYR A 130 -8.56 26.67 -6.20
C TYR A 130 -8.57 25.27 -5.57
N LEU A 131 -8.61 25.18 -4.24
CA LEU A 131 -8.62 23.90 -3.55
C LEU A 131 -10.03 23.29 -3.58
N PRO A 132 -10.16 21.98 -3.89
CA PRO A 132 -11.44 21.29 -3.80
C PRO A 132 -11.81 21.07 -2.32
N TRP A 133 -12.43 22.09 -1.70
CA TRP A 133 -12.80 22.15 -0.28
C TRP A 133 -13.55 20.91 0.26
N ARG A 134 -14.21 20.14 -0.61
CA ARG A 134 -14.91 18.90 -0.28
C ARG A 134 -13.98 17.73 0.11
N VAL A 135 -12.68 17.85 -0.16
CA VAL A 135 -11.66 16.81 0.11
C VAL A 135 -10.84 17.13 1.36
N PHE A 136 -10.95 18.36 1.89
CA PHE A 136 -10.18 18.82 3.03
C PHE A 136 -10.95 18.64 4.35
N PRO A 137 -10.25 18.33 5.46
CA PRO A 137 -10.85 18.25 6.78
C PRO A 137 -11.34 19.64 7.22
N ASP A 138 -12.15 19.66 8.27
CA ASP A 138 -12.58 20.90 8.90
C ASP A 138 -11.35 21.75 9.25
N SER A 139 -11.30 22.98 8.74
CA SER A 139 -10.18 23.91 8.89
C SER A 139 -10.25 24.67 10.21
N SER A 140 -11.01 24.18 11.19
CA SER A 140 -11.11 24.80 12.50
C SER A 140 -9.75 24.76 13.21
N PRO A 141 -9.32 25.87 13.85
CA PRO A 141 -8.02 25.93 14.52
C PRO A 141 -7.83 24.80 15.54
N GLN A 142 -8.91 24.41 16.23
CA GLN A 142 -8.90 23.33 17.21
C GLN A 142 -8.51 21.97 16.62
N VAL A 143 -8.99 21.64 15.42
CA VAL A 143 -8.68 20.37 14.75
C VAL A 143 -7.24 20.37 14.22
N LEU A 144 -6.82 21.47 13.62
CA LEU A 144 -5.46 21.62 13.09
C LEU A 144 -4.42 21.65 14.21
N ASP A 145 -4.65 22.42 15.27
CA ASP A 145 -3.74 22.53 16.41
C ASP A 145 -3.62 21.19 17.15
N THR A 146 -4.73 20.47 17.33
CA THR A 146 -4.69 19.13 17.95
C THR A 146 -3.90 18.13 17.11
N PHE A 147 -4.01 18.22 15.77
CA PHE A 147 -3.25 17.36 14.86
C PHE A 147 -1.75 17.68 14.87
N TRP A 148 -1.36 18.96 14.86
CA TRP A 148 0.03 19.39 14.76
C TRP A 148 0.76 19.48 16.10
N MET A 149 0.08 19.93 17.15
CA MET A 149 0.64 20.15 18.49
C MET A 149 0.31 19.03 19.48
N GLY A 150 -0.62 18.14 19.14
CA GLY A 150 -1.11 17.08 20.02
C GLY A 150 -2.27 17.54 20.91
N LEU A 151 -2.80 16.61 21.72
CA LEU A 151 -3.92 16.89 22.61
C LEU A 151 -3.54 17.89 23.71
N PRO A 152 -4.45 18.82 24.08
CA PRO A 152 -4.25 19.70 25.23
C PRO A 152 -4.00 18.88 26.51
N GLN A 153 -3.16 19.39 27.40
CA GLN A 153 -2.90 18.74 28.69
C GLN A 153 -4.22 18.58 29.48
N GLY A 154 -4.58 17.33 29.80
CA GLY A 154 -5.78 17.01 30.58
C GLY A 154 -7.00 16.54 29.77
N ALA A 155 -6.87 16.34 28.45
CA ALA A 155 -7.96 15.85 27.59
C ALA A 155 -8.09 14.30 27.52
N GLY A 156 -7.62 13.57 28.55
CA GLY A 156 -7.59 12.10 28.60
C GLY A 156 -8.59 11.50 29.57
#